data_AF-A0AB38PDV5-F1
#
_entry.id   AF-A0AB38PDV5-F1
#
_cell.length_a   1.000
_cell.length_b   1.000
_cell.length_c   1.000
_cell.angle_alpha   90.00
_cell.angle_beta   90.00
_cell.angle_gamma   90.00
#
_symmetry.space_group_name_H-M   'P 1'
#
loop_
_entity.id
_entity.type
_entity.pdbx_description
1 polymer ?
#
loop_
_entity_poly.entity_id
_entity_poly.type
_entity_poly.pdbx_seq_one_letter_code
_entity_poly.pdbx_strand_id
1 'polypeptide(L)'
;MILKSLNHVLYYRPSNKITEYELLTKYNPKFINRKCNLIQNQINEMYYLNQSHMTCDEVRGVVAVSYPIDKLVEWIIENKENLQKYKDRSKVNINILKEIISKYSKSDQIAIMTYMNSNGRFRPTQLIDRLCEDIFERTNQKRGQRFKEQERKRILSIMRMRKPINTMNKTKGA
;
A
#
# COMPACT_ATOMS: atom_id res chain seq x y z
N MET A 1 23.59 2.67 -23.93
CA MET A 1 22.80 3.81 -23.43
C MET A 1 23.61 4.49 -22.32
N ILE A 2 24.15 5.68 -22.56
CA ILE A 2 25.01 6.39 -21.59
C ILE A 2 24.10 7.34 -20.80
N LEU A 3 23.83 7.02 -19.54
CA LEU A 3 23.07 7.89 -18.64
C LEU A 3 23.96 9.07 -18.23
N LYS A 4 23.56 10.30 -18.59
CA LYS A 4 24.24 11.52 -18.14
C LYS A 4 23.92 11.75 -16.66
N SER A 5 24.94 11.98 -15.85
CA SER A 5 24.77 12.37 -14.45
C SER A 5 24.10 13.74 -14.39
N LEU A 6 22.95 13.82 -13.71
CA LEU A 6 22.27 15.08 -13.45
C LEU A 6 22.94 15.76 -12.25
N ASN A 7 23.53 16.94 -12.48
CA ASN A 7 24.22 17.74 -11.45
C ASN A 7 23.27 18.52 -10.51
N HIS A 8 21.97 18.22 -10.53
CA HIS A 8 21.01 18.86 -9.64
C HIS A 8 20.67 17.97 -8.46
N VAL A 9 20.80 18.53 -7.27
CA VAL A 9 20.30 17.92 -6.03
C VAL A 9 18.78 18.01 -6.05
N LEU A 10 18.12 16.87 -6.14
CA LEU A 10 16.66 16.79 -6.01
C LEU A 10 16.30 16.98 -4.53
N TYR A 11 15.62 18.09 -4.22
CA TYR A 11 15.10 18.35 -2.88
C TYR A 11 13.69 17.76 -2.75
N TYR A 12 13.51 16.84 -1.81
CA TYR A 12 12.17 16.39 -1.43
C TYR A 12 11.48 17.50 -0.62
N ARG A 13 10.41 18.08 -1.17
CA ARG A 13 9.57 19.02 -0.42
C ARG A 13 8.52 18.19 0.34
N PRO A 14 8.58 18.12 1.68
CA PRO A 14 7.56 17.42 2.44
C PRO A 14 6.21 18.11 2.24
N SER A 15 5.26 17.42 1.60
CA SER A 15 3.86 17.84 1.59
C SER A 15 3.25 17.46 2.94
N ASN A 16 2.50 18.37 3.57
CA ASN A 16 1.78 18.10 4.82
C ASN A 16 0.41 17.41 4.60
N LYS A 17 0.12 17.01 3.37
CA LYS A 17 -1.13 16.33 2.99
C LYS A 17 -0.89 15.20 2.02
N ILE A 18 -1.75 14.18 2.06
CA ILE A 18 -1.76 13.15 1.02
C ILE A 18 -2.27 13.73 -0.30
N THR A 19 -1.89 13.10 -1.39
CA THR A 19 -2.39 13.50 -2.71
C THR A 19 -3.84 13.05 -2.89
N GLU A 20 -4.60 13.80 -3.68
CA GLU A 20 -5.99 13.46 -4.02
C GLU A 20 -6.09 12.11 -4.76
N TYR A 21 -5.10 11.82 -5.59
CA TYR A 21 -4.94 10.52 -6.23
C TYR A 21 -4.80 9.39 -5.20
N GLU A 22 -3.96 9.57 -4.17
CA GLU A 22 -3.82 8.57 -3.11
C GLU A 22 -5.10 8.40 -2.30
N LEU A 23 -5.82 9.48 -1.99
CA LEU A 23 -7.12 9.43 -1.33
C LEU A 23 -8.09 8.53 -2.12
N LEU A 24 -8.23 8.80 -3.42
CA LEU A 24 -9.18 8.10 -4.29
C LEU A 24 -8.77 6.67 -4.64
N THR A 25 -7.49 6.33 -4.60
CA THR A 25 -7.02 4.98 -4.98
C THR A 25 -6.80 4.05 -3.79
N LYS A 26 -6.29 4.58 -2.66
CA LYS A 26 -5.91 3.76 -1.50
C LYS A 26 -6.98 3.69 -0.42
N TYR A 27 -7.86 4.68 -0.34
CA TYR A 27 -8.85 4.80 0.74
C TYR A 27 -10.30 4.67 0.26
N ASN A 28 -10.59 4.94 -1.02
CA ASN A 28 -11.94 4.84 -1.57
C ASN A 28 -12.41 3.37 -1.67
N PRO A 29 -13.47 2.97 -0.94
CA PRO A 29 -13.97 1.59 -0.96
C PRO A 29 -14.50 1.16 -2.33
N LYS A 30 -15.10 2.08 -3.11
CA LYS A 30 -15.62 1.77 -4.46
C LYS A 30 -14.50 1.42 -5.42
N PHE A 31 -13.41 2.17 -5.39
CA PHE A 31 -12.23 1.90 -6.21
C PHE A 31 -11.57 0.58 -5.81
N ILE A 32 -11.40 0.36 -4.51
CA ILE A 32 -10.80 -0.87 -3.97
C ILE A 32 -11.60 -2.09 -4.42
N ASN A 33 -12.92 -2.08 -4.26
CA ASN A 33 -13.79 -3.19 -4.67
C ASN A 33 -13.72 -3.43 -6.17
N ARG A 34 -13.75 -2.37 -6.98
CA ARG A 34 -13.59 -2.49 -8.45
C ARG A 34 -12.25 -3.15 -8.81
N LYS A 35 -11.16 -2.73 -8.16
CA LYS A 35 -9.84 -3.31 -8.40
C LYS A 35 -9.75 -4.77 -7.96
N CYS A 36 -10.32 -5.12 -6.80
CA CYS A 36 -10.41 -6.51 -6.35
C CYS A 36 -11.17 -7.38 -7.36
N ASN A 37 -12.30 -6.90 -7.88
CA ASN A 37 -13.08 -7.64 -8.87
C ASN A 37 -12.31 -7.79 -10.19
N LEU A 38 -11.60 -6.76 -10.62
CA LEU A 38 -10.77 -6.83 -11.84
C LEU A 38 -9.68 -7.90 -11.72
N ILE A 39 -8.96 -7.93 -10.59
CA ILE A 39 -7.92 -8.94 -10.34
C ILE A 39 -8.55 -10.33 -10.22
N GLN A 40 -9.71 -10.46 -9.56
CA GLN A 40 -10.41 -11.73 -9.47
C GLN A 40 -10.86 -12.25 -10.84
N ASN A 41 -11.37 -11.38 -11.70
CA ASN A 41 -11.74 -11.73 -13.06
C ASN A 41 -10.50 -12.17 -13.86
N GLN A 42 -9.38 -11.45 -13.74
CA GLN A 42 -8.12 -11.87 -14.37
C GLN A 42 -7.70 -13.28 -13.91
N ILE A 43 -7.77 -13.58 -12.61
CA ILE A 43 -7.50 -14.92 -12.08
C ILE A 43 -8.45 -15.96 -12.68
N ASN A 44 -9.73 -15.63 -12.84
CA ASN A 44 -10.70 -16.53 -13.46
C ASN A 44 -10.37 -16.78 -14.93
N GLU A 45 -9.99 -15.75 -15.68
CA GLU A 45 -9.57 -15.87 -17.08
C GLU A 45 -8.31 -16.74 -17.23
N MET A 46 -7.38 -16.67 -16.28
CA MET A 46 -6.18 -17.52 -16.29
C MET A 46 -6.53 -19.01 -16.23
N TYR A 47 -7.62 -19.41 -15.59
CA TYR A 47 -8.04 -20.82 -15.58
C TYR A 47 -8.42 -21.34 -16.96
N TYR A 48 -8.94 -20.49 -17.85
CA TYR A 48 -9.25 -20.87 -19.23
C TYR A 48 -7.99 -21.11 -20.08
N LEU A 49 -6.83 -20.57 -19.68
CA LEU A 49 -5.55 -20.82 -20.36
C LEU A 49 -5.04 -22.26 -20.19
N ASN A 50 -5.64 -23.06 -19.30
CA ASN A 50 -5.37 -24.49 -19.19
C ASN A 50 -5.86 -25.25 -20.43
N GLN A 51 -6.86 -24.72 -21.13
CA GLN A 51 -7.38 -25.33 -22.35
C GLN A 51 -6.61 -24.81 -23.57
N SER A 52 -5.97 -25.74 -24.29
CA SER A 52 -5.37 -25.42 -25.59
C SER A 52 -6.47 -25.02 -26.56
N HIS A 53 -6.32 -23.87 -27.21
CA HIS A 53 -7.29 -23.34 -28.17
C HIS A 53 -6.56 -22.73 -29.37
N MET A 54 -7.28 -22.57 -30.48
CA MET A 54 -6.75 -21.95 -31.68
C MET A 54 -7.32 -20.53 -31.82
N THR A 55 -6.46 -19.56 -32.07
CA THR A 55 -6.83 -18.16 -32.32
C THR A 55 -6.37 -17.74 -33.70
N CYS A 56 -7.19 -16.99 -34.42
CA CYS A 56 -6.77 -16.38 -35.69
C CYS A 56 -6.12 -15.03 -35.41
N ASP A 57 -4.86 -14.89 -35.82
CA ASP A 57 -4.10 -13.63 -35.83
C ASP A 57 -4.01 -13.15 -37.29
N GLU A 58 -4.32 -11.89 -37.56
CA GLU A 58 -4.34 -11.33 -38.93
C GLU A 58 -2.97 -11.44 -39.62
N VAL A 59 -1.88 -11.45 -38.85
CA VAL A 59 -0.51 -11.55 -39.38
C VAL A 59 -0.02 -13.01 -39.47
N ARG A 60 -0.41 -13.86 -38.53
CA ARG A 60 0.15 -15.22 -38.37
C ARG A 60 -0.80 -16.34 -38.77
N GLY A 61 -2.05 -16.03 -39.14
CA GLY A 61 -3.07 -17.01 -39.44
C GLY A 61 -3.57 -17.73 -38.18
N VAL A 62 -3.86 -19.02 -38.28
CA VAL A 62 -4.38 -19.80 -37.15
C VAL A 62 -3.23 -20.24 -36.25
N VAL A 63 -3.17 -19.72 -35.03
CA VAL A 63 -2.15 -20.03 -34.03
C VAL A 63 -2.76 -20.85 -32.90
N ALA A 64 -2.13 -21.99 -32.57
CA ALA A 64 -2.47 -22.75 -31.38
C ALA A 64 -1.83 -22.09 -30.15
N VAL A 65 -2.67 -21.67 -29.20
CA VAL A 65 -2.24 -21.08 -27.94
C VAL A 65 -2.38 -22.14 -26.85
N SER A 66 -1.25 -22.56 -26.29
CA SER A 66 -1.19 -23.41 -25.12
C SER A 66 -0.20 -22.82 -24.12
N TYR A 67 -0.51 -22.93 -22.83
CA TYR A 67 0.33 -22.43 -21.77
C TYR A 67 0.82 -23.58 -20.88
N PRO A 68 2.11 -23.63 -20.49
CA PRO A 68 2.61 -24.68 -19.62
C PRO A 68 1.89 -24.68 -18.26
N ILE A 69 1.28 -25.82 -17.89
CA ILE A 69 0.44 -25.93 -16.69
C ILE A 69 1.21 -25.53 -15.43
N ASP A 70 2.47 -25.97 -15.29
CA ASP A 70 3.29 -25.66 -14.10
C ASP A 70 3.46 -24.16 -13.88
N LYS A 71 3.76 -23.41 -14.95
CA LYS A 71 3.89 -21.95 -14.89
C LYS A 71 2.55 -21.28 -14.64
N LEU A 72 1.44 -21.88 -15.09
CA LEU A 72 0.11 -21.30 -14.93
C LEU A 72 -0.29 -21.36 -13.47
N VAL A 73 -0.04 -22.50 -12.84
CA VAL A 73 -0.31 -22.75 -11.42
C VAL A 73 0.49 -21.77 -10.56
N GLU A 74 1.79 -21.62 -10.80
CA GLU A 74 2.63 -20.65 -10.09
C GLU A 74 2.05 -19.24 -10.19
N TRP A 75 1.69 -18.82 -11.40
CA TRP A 75 1.19 -17.48 -11.64
C TRP A 75 -0.20 -17.25 -11.01
N ILE A 76 -1.10 -18.24 -11.04
CA ILE A 76 -2.40 -18.16 -10.37
C ILE A 76 -2.22 -18.04 -8.85
N ILE A 77 -1.32 -18.82 -8.25
CA ILE A 77 -1.04 -18.78 -6.81
C ILE A 77 -0.52 -17.38 -6.43
N GLU A 78 0.46 -16.86 -7.17
CA GLU A 78 1.03 -15.55 -6.91
C GLU A 78 -0.03 -14.43 -7.00
N ASN A 79 -0.89 -14.47 -8.03
CA ASN A 79 -1.97 -13.48 -8.18
C ASN A 79 -3.00 -13.57 -7.05
N LYS A 80 -3.35 -14.78 -6.60
CA LYS A 80 -4.25 -14.97 -5.44
C LYS A 80 -3.65 -14.41 -4.16
N GLU A 81 -2.38 -14.68 -3.89
CA GLU A 81 -1.68 -14.11 -2.74
C GLU A 81 -1.61 -12.59 -2.81
N ASN A 82 -1.28 -12.04 -3.98
CA ASN A 82 -1.19 -10.60 -4.19
C ASN A 82 -2.56 -9.92 -4.01
N LEU A 83 -3.65 -10.56 -4.45
CA LEU A 83 -5.01 -10.12 -4.19
C LEU A 83 -5.32 -10.10 -2.69
N GLN A 84 -4.94 -11.15 -1.96
CA GLN A 84 -5.16 -11.21 -0.51
C GLN A 84 -4.35 -10.13 0.23
N LYS A 85 -3.05 -10.00 -0.08
CA LYS A 85 -2.18 -8.93 0.43
C LYS A 85 -2.74 -7.52 0.12
N TYR A 86 -3.38 -7.35 -1.04
CA TYR A 86 -4.04 -6.10 -1.39
C TYR A 86 -5.31 -5.85 -0.55
N LYS A 87 -6.16 -6.85 -0.35
CA LYS A 87 -7.36 -6.77 0.51
C LYS A 87 -7.00 -6.40 1.95
N ASP A 88 -5.99 -7.06 2.51
CA ASP A 88 -5.55 -6.83 3.89
C ASP A 88 -5.01 -5.40 4.08
N ARG A 89 -4.16 -4.92 3.17
CA ARG A 89 -3.69 -3.52 3.18
C ARG A 89 -4.84 -2.52 3.03
N SER A 90 -5.77 -2.81 2.13
CA SER A 90 -6.93 -1.95 1.87
C SER A 90 -7.87 -1.86 3.07
N LYS A 91 -8.07 -2.98 3.80
CA LYS A 91 -8.86 -3.02 5.04
C LYS A 91 -8.30 -2.08 6.11
N VAL A 92 -6.98 -2.04 6.27
CA VAL A 92 -6.32 -1.09 7.20
C VAL A 92 -6.59 0.35 6.80
N ASN A 93 -6.48 0.69 5.52
CA ASN A 93 -6.71 2.04 5.02
C ASN A 93 -8.18 2.46 5.20
N ILE A 94 -9.13 1.58 4.87
CA ILE A 94 -10.57 1.83 5.05
C ILE A 94 -10.90 2.06 6.54
N ASN A 95 -10.30 1.29 7.44
CA ASN A 95 -10.52 1.47 8.88
C ASN A 95 -10.00 2.83 9.37
N ILE A 96 -8.82 3.26 8.90
CA ILE A 96 -8.28 4.59 9.19
C ILE A 96 -9.23 5.68 8.67
N LEU A 97 -9.75 5.53 7.44
CA LEU A 97 -10.69 6.48 6.87
C LEU A 97 -11.97 6.55 7.72
N LYS A 98 -12.52 5.41 8.15
CA LYS A 98 -13.71 5.35 9.02
C LYS A 98 -13.49 6.05 10.35
N GLU A 99 -12.35 5.81 11.01
CA GLU A 99 -11.96 6.47 12.28
C GLU A 99 -11.88 8.00 12.14
N ILE A 100 -11.42 8.49 10.99
CA ILE A 100 -11.28 9.92 10.73
C ILE A 100 -12.65 10.52 10.41
N ILE A 101 -13.38 9.94 9.46
CA ILE A 101 -14.71 10.40 9.02
C ILE A 101 -15.70 10.43 10.20
N SER A 102 -15.61 9.51 11.16
CA SER A 102 -16.51 9.51 12.33
C SER A 102 -16.41 10.76 13.21
N LYS A 103 -15.33 11.55 13.10
CA LYS A 103 -15.14 12.80 13.84
C LYS A 103 -15.79 14.01 13.15
N TYR A 104 -16.14 13.88 11.88
CA TYR A 104 -16.75 14.95 11.09
C TYR A 104 -18.26 15.06 11.37
N SER A 105 -18.83 16.22 11.06
CA SER A 105 -20.29 16.43 11.14
C SER A 105 -21.03 15.52 10.15
N LYS A 106 -22.30 15.20 10.42
CA LYS A 106 -23.09 14.32 9.54
C LYS A 106 -23.20 14.84 8.11
N SER A 107 -23.32 16.16 7.92
CA SER A 107 -23.33 16.80 6.60
C SER A 107 -22.00 16.60 5.86
N ASP A 108 -20.88 16.76 6.56
CA ASP A 108 -19.54 16.58 5.99
C ASP A 108 -19.28 15.12 5.63
N GLN A 109 -19.74 14.17 6.46
CA GLN A 109 -19.65 12.75 6.15
C GLN A 109 -20.38 12.42 4.84
N ILE A 110 -21.58 12.97 4.62
CA ILE A 110 -22.33 12.80 3.37
C ILE A 110 -21.57 13.41 2.19
N ALA A 111 -21.02 14.62 2.35
CA ALA A 111 -20.25 15.29 1.30
C ALA A 111 -18.98 14.50 0.92
N ILE A 112 -18.23 13.97 1.90
CA ILE A 112 -17.05 13.12 1.69
C ILE A 112 -17.43 11.83 0.96
N MET A 113 -18.51 11.16 1.39
CA MET A 113 -18.97 9.94 0.75
C MET A 113 -19.43 10.20 -0.69
N THR A 114 -20.08 11.34 -0.94
CA THR A 114 -20.50 11.76 -2.29
C THR A 114 -19.28 12.03 -3.19
N TYR A 115 -18.26 12.73 -2.67
CA TYR A 115 -16.98 12.93 -3.36
C TYR A 115 -16.33 11.59 -3.75
N MET A 116 -16.23 10.64 -2.80
CA MET A 116 -15.65 9.31 -3.04
C MET A 116 -16.45 8.51 -4.09
N ASN A 117 -17.78 8.55 -4.01
CA ASN A 117 -18.66 7.82 -4.93
C ASN A 117 -18.60 8.37 -6.36
N SER A 118 -18.39 9.69 -6.48
CA SER A 118 -18.25 10.39 -7.77
C SER A 118 -16.83 10.32 -8.36
N ASN A 119 -15.89 9.63 -7.69
CA ASN A 119 -14.47 9.57 -8.05
C ASN A 119 -13.86 10.98 -8.24
N GLY A 120 -14.23 11.93 -7.39
CA GLY A 120 -13.69 13.29 -7.41
C GLY A 120 -14.37 14.27 -8.38
N ARG A 121 -15.48 13.89 -9.02
CA ARG A 121 -16.25 14.83 -9.87
C ARG A 121 -16.96 15.92 -9.05
N PHE A 122 -17.50 15.57 -7.88
CA PHE A 122 -18.10 16.53 -6.96
C PHE A 122 -17.06 16.90 -5.89
N ARG A 123 -16.52 18.14 -5.92
CA ARG A 123 -15.38 18.54 -5.08
C ARG A 123 -15.70 19.67 -4.10
N PRO A 124 -15.98 19.36 -2.82
CA PRO A 124 -15.93 20.35 -1.74
C PRO A 124 -14.47 20.59 -1.34
N THR A 125 -13.77 21.50 -2.05
CA THR A 125 -12.31 21.64 -2.02
C THR A 125 -11.72 21.74 -0.61
N GLN A 126 -12.26 22.62 0.25
CA GLN A 126 -11.72 22.83 1.60
C GLN A 126 -11.90 21.61 2.52
N LEU A 127 -13.01 20.88 2.38
CA LEU A 127 -13.29 19.69 3.19
C LEU A 127 -12.37 18.54 2.83
N ILE A 128 -12.12 18.35 1.52
CA ILE A 128 -11.23 17.29 1.04
C ILE A 128 -9.77 17.59 1.37
N ASP A 129 -9.33 18.86 1.30
CA ASP A 129 -7.98 19.23 1.72
C ASP A 129 -7.75 18.93 3.21
N ARG A 130 -8.70 19.29 4.09
CA ARG A 130 -8.64 18.94 5.53
C ARG A 130 -8.61 17.44 5.76
N LEU A 131 -9.45 16.68 5.05
CA LEU A 131 -9.44 15.22 5.13
C LEU A 131 -8.08 14.64 4.72
N CYS A 132 -7.43 15.19 3.69
CA CYS A 132 -6.10 14.77 3.25
C CYS A 132 -5.02 15.07 4.29
N GLU A 133 -5.11 16.20 4.98
CA GLU A 133 -4.21 16.57 6.09
C GLU A 133 -4.40 15.61 7.28
N ASP A 134 -5.65 15.37 7.72
CA ASP A 134 -5.95 14.45 8.82
C ASP A 134 -5.44 13.03 8.57
N ILE A 135 -5.63 12.53 7.34
CA ILE A 135 -5.12 11.21 6.95
C ILE A 135 -3.60 11.19 6.95
N PHE A 136 -2.96 12.27 6.48
CA PHE A 136 -1.51 12.40 6.46
C PHE A 136 -0.94 12.40 7.88
N GLU A 137 -1.50 13.20 8.79
CA GLU A 137 -1.09 13.26 10.19
C GLU A 137 -1.23 11.90 10.86
N ARG A 138 -2.40 11.26 10.72
CA ARG A 138 -2.65 9.93 11.30
C ARG A 138 -1.68 8.87 10.78
N THR A 139 -1.34 8.94 9.50
CA THR A 139 -0.42 7.99 8.86
C THR A 139 1.03 8.25 9.28
N ASN A 140 1.45 9.50 9.38
CA ASN A 140 2.81 9.84 9.79
C ASN A 140 3.05 9.65 11.28
N GLN A 141 2.05 9.87 12.13
CA GLN A 141 2.13 9.48 13.54
C GLN A 141 2.45 7.98 13.67
N LYS A 142 1.76 7.12 12.90
CA LYS A 142 2.06 5.67 12.87
C LYS A 142 3.48 5.38 12.35
N ARG A 143 3.95 6.11 11.32
CA ARG A 143 5.33 5.95 10.80
C ARG A 143 6.38 6.35 11.83
N GLY A 144 6.22 7.51 12.47
CA GLY A 144 7.12 7.99 13.52
C GLY A 144 7.17 7.06 14.73
N GLN A 145 6.03 6.47 15.14
CA GLN A 145 5.99 5.46 16.19
C GLN A 145 6.80 4.21 15.83
N ARG A 146 6.70 3.72 14.59
CA ARG A 146 7.48 2.57 14.12
C ARG A 146 8.98 2.82 14.13
N PHE A 147 9.42 4.01 13.70
CA PHE A 147 10.84 4.38 13.77
C PHE A 147 11.35 4.40 15.21
N LYS A 148 10.59 4.99 16.14
CA LYS A 148 10.95 4.99 17.57
C LYS A 148 11.03 3.57 18.14
N GLU A 149 10.13 2.69 17.73
CA GLU A 149 10.11 1.30 18.18
C GLU A 149 11.30 0.49 17.63
N GLN A 150 11.64 0.68 16.35
CA GLN A 150 12.81 0.06 15.73
C GLN A 150 14.11 0.52 16.39
N GLU A 151 14.23 1.82 16.68
CA GLU A 151 15.40 2.37 17.36
C GLU A 151 15.52 1.82 18.78
N ARG A 152 14.40 1.70 19.52
CA ARG A 152 14.38 1.01 20.83
C ARG A 152 14.85 -0.44 20.72
N LYS A 153 14.37 -1.20 19.74
CA LYS A 153 14.79 -2.60 19.51
C LYS A 153 16.28 -2.69 19.18
N ARG A 154 16.80 -1.76 18.39
CA ARG A 154 18.23 -1.66 18.05
C ARG A 154 19.09 -1.32 19.27
N ILE A 155 18.67 -0.36 20.09
CA ILE A 155 19.38 0.00 21.32
C ILE A 155 19.38 -1.20 22.29
N LEU A 156 18.23 -1.86 22.46
CA LEU A 156 18.11 -3.07 23.28
C LEU A 156 19.00 -4.21 22.79
N SER A 157 19.08 -4.45 21.47
CA SER A 157 19.97 -5.48 20.93
C SER A 157 21.44 -5.14 21.15
N ILE A 158 21.84 -3.88 21.00
CA ILE A 158 23.20 -3.40 21.31
C ILE A 158 23.51 -3.54 22.80
N MET A 159 22.57 -3.20 23.69
CA MET A 159 22.73 -3.36 25.14
C MET A 159 22.89 -4.82 25.54
N ARG A 160 22.13 -5.74 24.94
CA ARG A 160 22.26 -7.19 25.16
C ARG A 160 23.58 -7.76 24.65
N MET A 161 24.15 -7.17 23.60
CA MET A 161 25.45 -7.58 23.03
C MET A 161 26.65 -7.09 23.84
N ARG A 162 26.48 -6.04 24.65
CA ARG A 162 27.54 -5.55 25.56
C ARG A 162 27.55 -6.41 26.82
N LYS A 163 28.60 -7.22 27.02
CA LYS A 163 28.85 -7.91 28.30
C LYS A 163 28.97 -6.87 29.42
N PRO A 164 28.41 -7.12 30.62
CA PRO A 164 28.62 -6.22 31.75
C PRO A 164 30.12 -6.13 32.03
N ILE A 165 30.64 -4.90 32.11
CA ILE A 165 31.98 -4.66 32.63
C ILE A 165 31.91 -5.07 34.09
N ASN A 166 32.47 -6.22 34.43
CA ASN A 166 32.70 -6.60 35.83
C ASN A 166 33.63 -5.54 36.40
N THR A 167 33.07 -4.57 37.12
CA THR A 167 33.84 -3.72 38.02
C THR A 167 34.30 -4.60 39.18
N MET A 168 35.36 -5.37 38.96
CA MET A 168 36.18 -5.89 40.06
C MET A 168 36.91 -4.71 40.71
N ASN A 169 36.16 -3.92 41.46
CA ASN A 169 36.74 -2.98 42.41
C ASN A 169 37.05 -3.75 43.69
N LYS A 170 38.35 -4.01 43.85
CA LYS A 170 39.11 -3.76 45.09
C LYS A 170 38.31 -3.97 46.37
N THR A 171 38.29 -5.18 46.90
CA THR A 171 38.18 -5.39 48.35
C THR A 171 38.98 -6.62 48.76
N LYS A 172 39.71 -6.46 49.88
CA LYS A 172 40.69 -7.33 50.56
C LYS A 172 42.14 -6.87 50.28
N GLY A 173 42.80 -6.08 51.11
CA GLY A 173 42.61 -5.81 52.54
C GLY A 173 43.64 -6.62 53.32
N ALA A 174 44.52 -5.88 54.02
CA ALA A 174 45.56 -6.29 54.97
C ALA A 174 46.72 -7.12 54.42
#